data_AF-P72649-F1
#
_entry.id   AF-P72649-F1
#
_cell.length_a   1.000
_cell.length_b   1.000
_cell.length_c   1.000
_cell.angle_alpha   90.00
_cell.angle_beta   90.00
_cell.angle_gamma   90.00
#
_symmetry.space_group_name_H-M   'P 1'
#
loop_
_entity.id
_entity.type
_entity.pdbx_description
1 polymer ?
#
loop_
_entity_poly.entity_id
_entity_poly.type
_entity_poly.pdbx_seq_one_letter_code
_entity_poly.pdbx_strand_id
1 'polypeptide(L)'
;MTKDDVAHQYPEQYRLWHEAPDQLAMTVDGAEYYPVAALYAQAQRFWQDVLTDAAGQTLLIVAHNGINRCLLMSAIGMPASHYQRLQQSNCNINVLNFSGGWGDPVQLESLNQTAHMGVPLPPPRKDNNRLRLLLIRHGETQWNREGRFQGIRDIPLNDNGRHQAQKAAEFLKDVPINLGISSPMARPKETAEIILQYHPSIELDLQPELAEICHGLWEGKLETEIEAEYPGLLQQWKDAPATVQMPEGENLQQVWDRAIACWQDRVKFYSQGDGSTVGIVVAHDAINKVILAYLLGLTPAHFWQVKQGNGGVSVIDYPQGLDKPPVIQAINLMGHLGTVLDKTAAGAL
;
A
#
# COMPACT_ATOMS: atom_id res chain seq x y z
N MET A 1 17.39 30.22 5.68
CA MET A 1 16.38 30.35 4.62
C MET A 1 15.18 29.51 5.00
N THR A 2 14.00 30.10 4.98
CA THR A 2 12.71 29.41 5.07
C THR A 2 12.41 28.67 3.76
N LYS A 3 11.37 27.83 3.73
CA LYS A 3 10.92 27.21 2.46
C LYS A 3 10.52 28.26 1.42
N ASP A 4 9.88 29.34 1.87
CA ASP A 4 9.46 30.43 1.01
C ASP A 4 10.67 31.16 0.45
N ASP A 5 11.71 31.40 1.26
CA ASP A 5 12.96 32.00 0.79
C ASP A 5 13.60 31.15 -0.33
N VAL A 6 13.62 29.81 -0.16
CA VAL A 6 14.16 28.90 -1.18
C VAL A 6 13.32 28.91 -2.45
N ALA A 7 11.99 28.89 -2.34
CA ALA A 7 11.09 28.93 -3.49
C ALA A 7 11.24 30.22 -4.32
N HIS A 8 11.47 31.36 -3.66
CA HIS A 8 11.67 32.64 -4.33
C HIS A 8 13.08 32.78 -4.92
N GLN A 9 14.12 32.35 -4.19
CA GLN A 9 15.52 32.52 -4.62
C GLN A 9 15.96 31.48 -5.66
N TYR A 10 15.39 30.27 -5.61
CA TYR A 10 15.77 29.13 -6.46
C TYR A 10 14.52 28.45 -7.04
N PRO A 11 13.68 29.16 -7.83
CA PRO A 11 12.37 28.66 -8.24
C PRO A 11 12.44 27.39 -9.09
N GLU A 12 13.46 27.27 -9.95
CA GLU A 12 13.65 26.08 -10.79
C GLU A 12 14.06 24.86 -9.95
N GLN A 13 15.05 25.02 -9.07
CA GLN A 13 15.50 23.95 -8.17
C GLN A 13 14.39 23.54 -7.20
N TYR A 14 13.62 24.50 -6.70
CA TYR A 14 12.47 24.24 -5.85
C TYR A 14 11.40 23.43 -6.60
N ARG A 15 11.11 23.78 -7.86
CA ARG A 15 10.21 22.99 -8.71
C ARG A 15 10.74 21.56 -8.93
N LEU A 16 12.00 21.41 -9.33
CA LEU A 16 12.63 20.10 -9.54
C LEU A 16 12.59 19.24 -8.27
N TRP A 17 12.86 19.82 -7.10
CA TRP A 17 12.78 19.11 -5.82
C TRP A 17 11.41 18.46 -5.55
N HIS A 18 10.33 19.07 -6.04
CA HIS A 18 8.97 18.55 -5.85
C HIS A 18 8.50 17.64 -6.99
N GLU A 19 8.86 17.96 -8.23
CA GLU A 19 8.34 17.28 -9.43
C GLU A 19 9.27 16.18 -9.98
N ALA A 20 10.58 16.39 -9.92
CA ALA A 20 11.62 15.50 -10.45
C ALA A 20 12.86 15.51 -9.54
N PRO A 21 12.72 15.06 -8.27
CA PRO A 21 13.74 15.20 -7.25
C PRO A 21 15.07 14.50 -7.58
N ASP A 22 15.02 13.48 -8.42
CA ASP A 22 16.17 12.74 -8.97
C ASP A 22 16.98 13.55 -9.99
N GLN A 23 16.35 14.53 -10.65
CA GLN A 23 16.98 15.42 -11.63
C GLN A 23 17.49 16.72 -11.01
N LEU A 24 17.19 16.98 -9.73
CA LEU A 24 17.74 18.13 -9.03
C LEU A 24 19.26 17.99 -8.98
N ALA A 25 19.97 18.94 -9.59
CA ALA A 25 21.42 19.04 -9.54
C ALA A 25 21.84 20.23 -8.66
N MET A 26 22.96 20.08 -7.98
CA MET A 26 23.65 21.15 -7.26
C MET A 26 25.15 21.09 -7.57
N THR A 27 25.85 22.21 -7.39
CA THR A 27 27.32 22.24 -7.52
C THR A 27 27.95 22.03 -6.16
N VAL A 28 28.76 20.97 -6.02
CA VAL A 28 29.54 20.66 -4.81
C VAL A 28 30.99 20.50 -5.25
N ASP A 29 31.90 21.27 -4.65
CA ASP A 29 33.33 21.27 -4.96
C ASP A 29 33.65 21.44 -6.47
N GLY A 30 32.82 22.23 -7.16
CA GLY A 30 32.98 22.51 -8.60
C GLY A 30 32.46 21.41 -9.53
N ALA A 31 31.90 20.32 -9.00
CA ALA A 31 31.28 19.24 -9.76
C ALA A 31 29.76 19.25 -9.62
N GLU A 32 29.06 18.73 -10.63
CA GLU A 32 27.63 18.51 -10.57
C GLU A 32 27.30 17.31 -9.67
N TYR A 33 26.35 17.50 -8.76
CA TYR A 33 25.96 16.53 -7.75
C TYR A 33 24.43 16.41 -7.70
N TYR A 34 23.94 15.18 -7.75
CA TYR A 34 22.52 14.85 -7.72
C TYR A 34 22.18 14.20 -6.37
N PRO A 35 21.69 14.96 -5.37
CA PRO A 35 21.56 14.48 -3.99
C PRO A 35 20.68 13.23 -3.86
N VAL A 36 19.54 13.20 -4.54
CA VAL A 36 18.61 12.06 -4.44
C VAL A 36 19.17 10.83 -5.14
N ALA A 37 19.77 10.98 -6.33
CA ALA A 37 20.43 9.88 -7.02
C ALA A 37 21.61 9.32 -6.21
N ALA A 38 22.41 10.19 -5.59
CA ALA A 38 23.51 9.78 -4.73
C ALA A 38 23.05 9.02 -3.48
N LEU A 39 22.00 9.50 -2.79
CA LEU A 39 21.40 8.82 -1.64
C LEU A 39 20.77 7.48 -2.05
N TYR A 40 20.12 7.41 -3.21
CA TYR A 40 19.56 6.17 -3.73
C TYR A 40 20.65 5.13 -4.00
N ALA A 41 21.75 5.53 -4.65
CA ALA A 41 22.90 4.65 -4.86
C ALA A 41 23.58 4.25 -3.54
N GLN A 42 23.62 5.14 -2.54
CA GLN A 42 24.11 4.82 -1.21
C GLN A 42 23.25 3.76 -0.52
N ALA A 43 21.92 3.86 -0.62
CA ALA A 43 21.00 2.87 -0.07
C ALA A 43 21.16 1.49 -0.75
N GLN A 44 21.35 1.44 -2.07
CA GLN A 44 21.60 0.18 -2.79
C GLN A 44 22.88 -0.51 -2.32
N ARG A 45 23.98 0.24 -2.17
CA ARG A 45 25.25 -0.30 -1.63
C ARG A 45 25.07 -0.82 -0.21
N PHE A 46 24.37 -0.07 0.63
CA PHE A 46 24.06 -0.51 2.00
C PHE A 46 23.34 -1.86 2.01
N TRP A 47 22.34 -2.07 1.16
CA TRP A 47 21.65 -3.37 1.09
C TRP A 47 22.53 -4.49 0.58
N GLN A 48 23.38 -4.24 -0.43
CA GLN A 48 24.35 -5.22 -0.92
C GLN A 48 25.29 -5.69 0.20
N ASP A 49 25.81 -4.74 0.98
CA ASP A 49 26.75 -5.05 2.06
C ASP A 49 26.05 -5.80 3.20
N VAL A 50 24.92 -5.27 3.68
CA VAL A 50 24.26 -5.77 4.89
C VAL A 50 23.57 -7.12 4.67
N LEU A 51 22.99 -7.37 3.50
CA LEU A 51 22.29 -8.64 3.24
C LEU A 51 23.24 -9.83 3.05
N THR A 52 24.54 -9.60 2.82
CA THR A 52 25.52 -10.67 2.61
C THR A 52 25.62 -11.62 3.80
N ASP A 53 25.56 -11.10 5.03
CA ASP A 53 25.75 -11.88 6.28
C ASP A 53 24.51 -11.90 7.19
N ALA A 54 23.37 -11.37 6.72
CA ALA A 54 22.16 -11.19 7.53
C ALA A 54 21.11 -12.30 7.40
N ALA A 55 21.42 -13.41 6.72
CA ALA A 55 20.48 -14.50 6.51
C ALA A 55 19.91 -15.03 7.85
N GLY A 56 18.58 -15.05 7.96
CA GLY A 56 17.87 -15.50 9.18
C GLY A 56 17.88 -14.51 10.35
N GLN A 57 18.40 -13.31 10.18
CA GLN A 57 18.47 -12.28 11.23
C GLN A 57 17.36 -11.25 11.09
N THR A 58 16.98 -10.62 12.20
CA THR A 58 16.18 -9.38 12.21
C THR A 58 17.11 -8.19 12.35
N LEU A 59 17.12 -7.32 11.35
CA LEU A 59 17.95 -6.13 11.34
C LEU A 59 17.16 -4.92 11.84
N LEU A 60 17.71 -4.19 12.80
CA LEU A 60 17.21 -2.88 13.20
C LEU A 60 18.07 -1.79 12.55
N ILE A 61 17.45 -0.97 11.70
CA ILE A 61 18.12 0.13 11.01
C ILE A 61 17.49 1.44 11.50
N VAL A 62 18.33 2.35 11.99
CA VAL A 62 17.92 3.69 12.41
C VAL A 62 18.74 4.71 11.64
N ALA A 63 18.07 5.52 10.82
CA ALA A 63 18.71 6.57 10.05
C ALA A 63 17.77 7.77 9.81
N HIS A 64 18.25 8.77 9.06
CA HIS A 64 17.52 10.01 8.80
C HIS A 64 16.45 9.86 7.70
N ASN A 65 15.49 10.78 7.67
CA ASN A 65 14.34 10.78 6.76
C ASN A 65 14.71 10.47 5.30
N GLY A 66 15.67 11.21 4.73
CA GLY A 66 16.00 11.08 3.31
C GLY A 66 16.61 9.74 2.95
N ILE A 67 17.57 9.25 3.75
CA ILE A 67 18.16 7.93 3.51
C ILE A 67 17.18 6.80 3.79
N ASN A 68 16.28 6.91 4.78
CA ASN A 68 15.22 5.93 5.01
C ASN A 68 14.29 5.79 3.80
N ARG A 69 13.92 6.91 3.15
CA ARG A 69 13.15 6.85 1.89
C ARG A 69 13.91 6.08 0.83
N CYS A 70 15.18 6.39 0.60
CA CYS A 70 16.01 5.70 -0.38
C CYS A 70 16.21 4.22 -0.05
N LEU A 71 16.39 3.85 1.23
CA LEU A 71 16.45 2.46 1.69
C LEU A 71 15.17 1.70 1.34
N LEU A 72 14.01 2.26 1.67
CA LEU A 72 12.72 1.66 1.34
C LEU A 72 12.52 1.54 -0.17
N MET A 73 12.73 2.64 -0.90
CA MET A 73 12.47 2.71 -2.34
C MET A 73 13.37 1.75 -3.11
N SER A 74 14.67 1.75 -2.81
CA SER A 74 15.63 0.88 -3.48
C SER A 74 15.39 -0.61 -3.18
N ALA A 75 14.93 -0.95 -1.98
CA ALA A 75 14.62 -2.34 -1.63
C ALA A 75 13.45 -2.92 -2.46
N ILE A 76 12.42 -2.11 -2.73
CA ILE A 76 11.21 -2.55 -3.45
C ILE A 76 11.21 -2.19 -4.94
N GLY A 77 12.32 -1.67 -5.47
CA GLY A 77 12.42 -1.27 -6.89
C GLY A 77 11.62 -0.01 -7.27
N MET A 78 11.25 0.83 -6.30
CA MET A 78 10.54 2.09 -6.54
C MET A 78 11.48 3.15 -7.14
N PRO A 79 11.12 3.82 -8.26
CA PRO A 79 11.99 4.78 -8.93
C PRO A 79 12.42 5.95 -8.04
N ALA A 80 13.67 6.41 -8.17
CA ALA A 80 14.20 7.55 -7.42
C ALA A 80 13.40 8.85 -7.65
N SER A 81 12.80 9.02 -8.82
CA SER A 81 11.89 10.15 -9.14
C SER A 81 10.66 10.21 -8.24
N HIS A 82 10.30 9.11 -7.57
CA HIS A 82 9.18 9.06 -6.63
C HIS A 82 9.57 9.44 -5.19
N TYR A 83 10.76 10.02 -4.96
CA TYR A 83 11.28 10.35 -3.63
C TYR A 83 10.32 11.18 -2.75
N GLN A 84 9.48 12.03 -3.33
CA GLN A 84 8.50 12.82 -2.57
C GLN A 84 7.20 12.09 -2.24
N ARG A 85 6.96 10.91 -2.82
CA ARG A 85 5.74 10.13 -2.69
C ARG A 85 5.66 9.31 -1.40
N LEU A 86 6.77 9.10 -0.69
CA LEU A 86 6.77 8.40 0.60
C LEU A 86 6.84 9.38 1.77
N GLN A 87 5.95 9.21 2.74
CA GLN A 87 6.07 9.84 4.04
C GLN A 87 7.00 9.04 4.96
N GLN A 88 7.78 9.75 5.75
CA GLN A 88 8.56 9.21 6.86
C GLN A 88 8.38 10.16 8.05
N SER A 89 7.63 9.74 9.06
CA SER A 89 7.44 10.51 10.29
C SER A 89 8.64 10.30 11.22
N ASN A 90 8.83 11.18 12.20
CA ASN A 90 9.85 10.92 13.22
C ASN A 90 9.46 9.68 14.05
N CYS A 91 10.45 8.86 14.38
CA CYS A 91 10.27 7.59 15.11
C CYS A 91 9.30 6.60 14.46
N ASN A 92 9.01 6.73 13.17
CA ASN A 92 8.18 5.74 12.49
C ASN A 92 8.90 4.38 12.39
N ILE A 93 8.11 3.30 12.33
CA ILE A 93 8.62 1.95 12.07
C ILE A 93 8.16 1.53 10.66
N ASN A 94 9.09 1.03 9.86
CA ASN A 94 8.83 0.34 8.59
C ASN A 94 9.30 -1.11 8.73
N VAL A 95 8.66 -2.04 8.02
CA VAL A 95 9.02 -3.45 8.04
C VAL A 95 9.18 -3.93 6.61
N LEU A 96 10.37 -4.47 6.30
CA LEU A 96 10.70 -5.13 5.04
C LEU A 96 11.06 -6.58 5.33
N ASN A 97 10.54 -7.49 4.52
CA ASN A 97 10.88 -8.91 4.55
C ASN A 97 11.70 -9.25 3.31
N PHE A 98 12.94 -9.65 3.50
CA PHE A 98 13.83 -10.12 2.45
C PHE A 98 13.76 -11.66 2.40
N SER A 99 13.43 -12.24 1.25
CA SER A 99 13.39 -13.69 1.04
C SER A 99 14.76 -14.26 0.67
N GLY A 100 15.71 -13.41 0.29
CA GLY A 100 17.04 -13.77 -0.15
C GLY A 100 18.01 -12.58 -0.06
N GLY A 101 18.99 -12.56 -0.96
CA GLY A 101 20.02 -11.53 -1.04
C GLY A 101 19.57 -10.27 -1.79
N TRP A 102 20.51 -9.36 -2.02
CA TRP A 102 20.25 -8.20 -2.86
C TRP A 102 19.93 -8.61 -4.30
N GLY A 103 18.79 -8.15 -4.82
CA GLY A 103 18.28 -8.49 -6.15
C GLY A 103 17.12 -9.50 -6.12
N ASP A 104 16.94 -10.22 -5.01
CA ASP A 104 15.75 -11.04 -4.79
C ASP A 104 14.54 -10.16 -4.44
N PRO A 105 13.29 -10.63 -4.67
CA PRO A 105 12.09 -9.88 -4.32
C PRO A 105 12.02 -9.53 -2.83
N VAL A 106 11.73 -8.26 -2.52
CA VAL A 106 11.53 -7.77 -1.16
C VAL A 106 10.07 -7.47 -0.94
N GLN A 107 9.51 -7.91 0.19
CA GLN A 107 8.15 -7.56 0.57
C GLN A 107 8.15 -6.39 1.55
N LEU A 108 7.44 -5.32 1.20
CA LEU A 108 7.02 -4.26 2.10
C LEU A 108 5.85 -4.76 2.94
N GLU A 109 6.14 -5.11 4.19
CA GLU A 109 5.13 -5.55 5.14
C GLU A 109 4.32 -4.37 5.68
N SER A 110 4.99 -3.28 6.03
CA SER A 110 4.34 -2.06 6.51
C SER A 110 5.23 -0.84 6.35
N LEU A 111 4.60 0.33 6.25
CA LEU A 111 5.28 1.61 6.05
C LEU A 111 4.74 2.68 7.01
N ASN A 112 5.66 3.41 7.65
CA ASN A 112 5.41 4.60 8.47
C ASN A 112 4.43 4.35 9.63
N GLN A 113 4.62 3.27 10.38
CA GLN A 113 3.83 2.99 11.59
C GLN A 113 4.19 3.98 12.71
N THR A 114 3.19 4.71 13.21
CA THR A 114 3.37 5.73 14.27
C THR A 114 2.46 5.54 15.49
N ALA A 115 1.66 4.47 15.52
CA ALA A 115 0.68 4.25 16.59
C ALA A 115 1.30 4.23 18.00
N HIS A 116 2.52 3.71 18.13
CA HIS A 116 3.28 3.68 19.39
C HIS A 116 3.65 5.08 19.92
N MET A 117 3.59 6.11 19.06
CA MET A 117 3.80 7.52 19.43
C MET A 117 2.48 8.24 19.80
N GLY A 118 1.37 7.51 19.90
CA GLY A 118 0.04 8.10 20.11
C GLY A 118 -0.54 8.80 18.88
N VAL A 119 0.06 8.58 17.70
CA VAL A 119 -0.40 9.13 16.42
C VAL A 119 -0.90 7.97 15.55
N PRO A 120 -2.20 7.64 15.60
CA PRO A 120 -2.76 6.44 14.96
C PRO A 120 -2.59 6.47 13.45
N LEU A 121 -2.89 7.61 12.81
CA LEU A 121 -2.65 7.87 11.40
C LEU A 121 -1.67 9.02 11.26
N PRO A 122 -0.66 8.94 10.37
CA PRO A 122 0.21 10.08 10.09
C PRO A 122 -0.60 11.32 9.68
N PRO A 123 -0.34 12.50 10.26
CA PRO A 123 -1.07 13.71 9.89
C PRO A 123 -0.77 14.07 8.43
N PRO A 124 -1.72 14.66 7.70
CA PRO A 124 -1.46 15.09 6.35
C PRO A 124 -0.43 16.23 6.36
N ARG A 125 0.35 16.37 5.28
CA ARG A 125 1.30 17.49 5.18
C ARG A 125 0.49 18.80 5.11
N LYS A 126 0.96 19.86 5.78
CA LYS A 126 0.44 21.22 5.56
C LYS A 126 0.46 21.47 4.04
N ASP A 127 -0.69 21.80 3.46
CA ASP A 127 -0.96 21.98 2.02
C ASP A 127 -1.34 20.72 1.19
N ASN A 128 -1.49 19.55 1.82
CA ASN A 128 -1.84 18.27 1.15
C ASN A 128 -3.18 17.67 1.63
N ASN A 129 -4.24 18.48 1.76
CA ASN A 129 -5.48 18.05 2.42
C ASN A 129 -6.70 17.95 1.50
N ARG A 130 -6.55 17.86 0.17
CA ARG A 130 -7.72 17.83 -0.72
C ARG A 130 -8.50 16.53 -0.60
N LEU A 131 -7.81 15.39 -0.76
CA LEU A 131 -8.42 14.07 -0.59
C LEU A 131 -7.45 13.15 0.16
N ARG A 132 -7.94 12.51 1.22
CA ARG A 132 -7.25 11.44 1.95
C ARG A 132 -8.08 10.17 1.86
N LEU A 133 -7.48 9.08 1.40
CA LEU A 133 -8.11 7.77 1.29
C LEU A 133 -7.45 6.78 2.24
N LEU A 134 -8.27 6.09 3.01
CA LEU A 134 -7.90 4.98 3.89
C LEU A 134 -8.27 3.68 3.18
N LEU A 135 -7.29 3.02 2.57
CA LEU A 135 -7.49 1.75 1.88
C LEU A 135 -7.41 0.59 2.87
N ILE A 136 -8.47 -0.21 2.96
CA ILE A 136 -8.67 -1.21 4.00
C ILE A 136 -8.97 -2.56 3.37
N ARG A 137 -8.30 -3.61 3.83
CA ARG A 137 -8.64 -5.00 3.45
C ARG A 137 -9.75 -5.51 4.37
N HIS A 138 -10.74 -6.22 3.81
CA HIS A 138 -11.80 -6.85 4.59
C HIS A 138 -11.28 -7.75 5.73
N GLY A 139 -12.10 -7.95 6.76
CA GLY A 139 -11.81 -8.89 7.86
C GLY A 139 -11.73 -10.35 7.41
N GLU A 140 -11.19 -11.23 8.26
CA GLU A 140 -11.03 -12.65 7.99
C GLU A 140 -12.35 -13.37 7.66
N THR A 141 -12.31 -14.27 6.67
CA THR A 141 -13.39 -15.23 6.37
C THR A 141 -12.98 -16.65 6.75
N GLN A 142 -13.93 -17.59 6.72
CA GLN A 142 -13.62 -18.99 6.97
C GLN A 142 -12.62 -19.55 5.94
N TRP A 143 -12.70 -19.15 4.67
CA TRP A 143 -11.77 -19.61 3.64
C TRP A 143 -10.38 -18.98 3.78
N ASN A 144 -10.26 -17.76 4.33
CA ASN A 144 -8.93 -17.25 4.72
C ASN A 144 -8.27 -18.18 5.74
N ARG A 145 -9.01 -18.54 6.80
CA ARG A 145 -8.52 -19.40 7.88
C ARG A 145 -8.16 -20.81 7.40
N GLU A 146 -8.88 -21.32 6.40
CA GLU A 146 -8.63 -22.64 5.81
C GLU A 146 -7.53 -22.63 4.72
N GLY A 147 -7.06 -21.46 4.27
CA GLY A 147 -6.10 -21.37 3.16
C GLY A 147 -6.71 -21.69 1.79
N ARG A 148 -8.02 -21.45 1.61
CA ARG A 148 -8.72 -21.66 0.33
C ARG A 148 -8.74 -20.39 -0.51
N PHE A 149 -8.56 -20.55 -1.82
CA PHE A 149 -8.70 -19.44 -2.77
C PHE A 149 -10.16 -19.00 -2.85
N GLN A 150 -10.45 -17.73 -2.59
CA GLN A 150 -11.83 -17.20 -2.54
C GLN A 150 -12.30 -16.64 -3.87
N GLY A 151 -11.52 -15.72 -4.42
CA GLY A 151 -11.89 -14.95 -5.59
C GLY A 151 -13.27 -14.30 -5.46
N ILE A 152 -14.13 -14.50 -6.46
CA ILE A 152 -15.47 -13.90 -6.49
C ILE A 152 -16.53 -14.72 -5.76
N ARG A 153 -16.17 -15.82 -5.09
CA ARG A 153 -17.10 -16.51 -4.17
C ARG A 153 -17.39 -15.61 -2.97
N ASP A 154 -18.66 -15.39 -2.70
CA ASP A 154 -19.11 -14.44 -1.68
C ASP A 154 -19.17 -15.07 -0.29
N ILE A 155 -17.99 -15.41 0.26
CA ILE A 155 -17.86 -15.96 1.60
C ILE A 155 -17.96 -14.79 2.61
N PRO A 156 -18.87 -14.86 3.60
CA PRO A 156 -19.03 -13.80 4.59
C PRO A 156 -17.86 -13.76 5.59
N LEU A 157 -17.77 -12.66 6.35
CA LEU A 157 -16.85 -12.59 7.49
C LEU A 157 -17.14 -13.71 8.49
N ASN A 158 -16.07 -14.22 9.11
CA ASN A 158 -16.18 -15.06 10.30
C ASN A 158 -16.21 -14.16 11.56
N ASP A 159 -16.31 -14.76 12.75
CA ASP A 159 -16.36 -14.00 14.01
C ASP A 159 -15.09 -13.18 14.27
N ASN A 160 -13.93 -13.71 13.89
CA ASN A 160 -12.66 -13.00 14.00
C ASN A 160 -12.58 -11.83 12.99
N GLY A 161 -13.11 -11.98 11.78
CA GLY A 161 -13.23 -10.92 10.80
C GLY A 161 -14.13 -9.78 11.26
N ARG A 162 -15.28 -10.10 11.90
CA ARG A 162 -16.13 -9.09 12.55
C ARG A 162 -15.40 -8.41 13.72
N HIS A 163 -14.61 -9.16 14.49
CA HIS A 163 -13.77 -8.59 15.54
C HIS A 163 -12.70 -7.62 14.99
N GLN A 164 -12.02 -7.99 13.90
CA GLN A 164 -11.05 -7.14 13.21
C GLN A 164 -11.70 -5.86 12.69
N ALA A 165 -12.89 -5.96 12.08
CA ALA A 165 -13.66 -4.81 11.63
C ALA A 165 -14.05 -3.88 12.79
N GLN A 166 -14.47 -4.43 13.94
CA GLN A 166 -14.77 -3.64 15.14
C GLN A 166 -13.53 -2.92 15.68
N LYS A 167 -12.35 -3.57 15.65
CA LYS A 167 -11.08 -2.93 16.05
C LYS A 167 -10.72 -1.79 15.10
N ALA A 168 -10.95 -1.96 13.80
CA ALA A 168 -10.76 -0.88 12.83
C ALA A 168 -11.77 0.27 13.05
N ALA A 169 -13.02 -0.04 13.39
CA ALA A 169 -14.03 0.96 13.74
C ALA A 169 -13.60 1.82 14.93
N GLU A 170 -13.15 1.19 16.02
CA GLU A 170 -12.63 1.88 17.21
C GLU A 170 -11.39 2.72 16.91
N PHE A 171 -10.51 2.22 16.04
CA PHE A 171 -9.29 2.92 15.61
C PHE A 171 -9.59 4.18 14.79
N LEU A 172 -10.67 4.16 14.01
CA LEU A 172 -11.04 5.22 13.06
C LEU A 172 -12.19 6.12 13.53
N LYS A 173 -12.75 5.89 14.72
CA LYS A 173 -13.93 6.63 15.20
C LYS A 173 -13.75 8.14 15.28
N ASP A 174 -12.55 8.61 15.66
CA ASP A 174 -12.23 10.03 15.80
C ASP A 174 -11.66 10.64 14.52
N VAL A 175 -11.49 9.85 13.46
CA VAL A 175 -11.08 10.34 12.14
C VAL A 175 -12.32 10.96 11.48
N PRO A 176 -12.25 12.18 10.93
CA PRO A 176 -13.41 12.86 10.34
C PRO A 176 -13.75 12.29 8.96
N ILE A 177 -14.11 11.02 8.91
CA ILE A 177 -14.50 10.31 7.69
C ILE A 177 -15.79 10.96 7.17
N ASN A 178 -15.85 11.23 5.88
CA ASN A 178 -17.01 11.83 5.21
C ASN A 178 -17.29 11.19 3.84
N LEU A 179 -16.63 10.06 3.55
CA LEU A 179 -16.80 9.26 2.34
C LEU A 179 -16.58 7.77 2.67
N GLY A 180 -17.42 6.91 2.12
CA GLY A 180 -17.24 5.45 2.17
C GLY A 180 -17.35 4.85 0.78
N ILE A 181 -16.33 4.11 0.36
CA ILE A 181 -16.29 3.34 -0.90
C ILE A 181 -16.06 1.87 -0.55
N SER A 182 -16.75 0.95 -1.21
CA SER A 182 -16.49 -0.48 -0.99
C SER A 182 -16.72 -1.32 -2.24
N SER A 183 -16.06 -2.48 -2.28
CA SER A 183 -16.51 -3.58 -3.13
C SER A 183 -17.93 -4.01 -2.75
N PRO A 184 -18.80 -4.39 -3.71
CA PRO A 184 -20.17 -4.81 -3.40
C PRO A 184 -20.26 -6.20 -2.75
N MET A 185 -19.17 -6.98 -2.71
CA MET A 185 -19.14 -8.30 -2.09
C MET A 185 -19.46 -8.21 -0.59
N ALA A 186 -20.01 -9.27 0.00
CA ALA A 186 -20.47 -9.26 1.39
C ALA A 186 -19.35 -8.92 2.38
N ARG A 187 -18.16 -9.52 2.23
CA ARG A 187 -17.05 -9.35 3.20
C ARG A 187 -16.48 -7.92 3.29
N PRO A 188 -16.19 -7.16 2.22
CA PRO A 188 -15.69 -5.80 2.36
C PRO A 188 -16.83 -4.84 2.70
N LYS A 189 -18.03 -5.07 2.15
CA LYS A 189 -19.22 -4.26 2.46
C LYS A 189 -19.54 -4.32 3.96
N GLU A 190 -19.64 -5.52 4.53
CA GLU A 190 -19.88 -5.70 5.97
C GLU A 190 -18.76 -5.07 6.82
N THR A 191 -17.49 -5.23 6.39
CA THR A 191 -16.36 -4.57 7.07
C THR A 191 -16.53 -3.05 7.07
N ALA A 192 -16.93 -2.45 5.94
CA ALA A 192 -17.14 -1.02 5.80
C ALA A 192 -18.32 -0.54 6.65
N GLU A 193 -19.44 -1.26 6.66
CA GLU A 193 -20.62 -0.97 7.49
C GLU A 193 -20.27 -0.96 8.98
N ILE A 194 -19.49 -1.93 9.45
CA ILE A 194 -19.01 -1.97 10.84
C ILE A 194 -18.11 -0.77 11.17
N ILE A 195 -17.21 -0.37 10.26
CA ILE A 195 -16.35 0.81 10.47
C ILE A 195 -17.18 2.10 10.52
N LEU A 196 -18.18 2.22 9.65
CA LEU A 196 -19.03 3.40 9.53
C LEU A 196 -20.11 3.51 10.62
N GLN A 197 -20.18 2.57 11.57
CA GLN A 197 -21.13 2.69 12.69
C GLN A 197 -20.95 3.97 13.52
N TYR A 198 -19.72 4.52 13.58
CA TYR A 198 -19.41 5.81 14.22
C TYR A 198 -19.61 7.02 13.30
N HIS A 199 -19.92 6.77 12.02
CA HIS A 199 -20.10 7.77 10.96
C HIS A 199 -21.43 7.56 10.21
N PRO A 200 -22.58 7.56 10.91
CA PRO A 200 -23.86 7.02 10.40
C PRO A 200 -24.49 7.80 9.24
N SER A 201 -23.99 9.01 8.94
CA SER A 201 -24.47 9.82 7.82
C SER A 201 -23.86 9.42 6.47
N ILE A 202 -22.94 8.45 6.45
CA ILE A 202 -22.19 8.07 5.26
C ILE A 202 -22.84 6.88 4.60
N GLU A 203 -23.23 7.04 3.35
CA GLU A 203 -23.65 5.95 2.47
C GLU A 203 -22.44 5.36 1.73
N LEU A 204 -22.48 4.05 1.47
CA LEU A 204 -21.42 3.37 0.72
C LEU A 204 -21.59 3.57 -0.79
N ASP A 205 -20.57 4.16 -1.41
CA ASP A 205 -20.36 4.11 -2.86
C ASP A 205 -19.82 2.71 -3.23
N LEU A 206 -20.68 1.85 -3.77
CA LEU A 206 -20.33 0.47 -4.13
C LEU A 206 -19.76 0.40 -5.55
N GLN A 207 -18.54 -0.11 -5.67
CA GLN A 207 -17.77 -0.14 -6.91
C GLN A 207 -17.51 -1.58 -7.35
N PRO A 208 -18.22 -2.11 -8.38
CA PRO A 208 -18.03 -3.47 -8.88
C PRO A 208 -16.58 -3.77 -9.31
N GLU A 209 -15.87 -2.78 -9.81
CA GLU A 209 -14.48 -2.86 -10.24
C GLU A 209 -13.51 -3.10 -9.08
N LEU A 210 -13.96 -2.97 -7.83
CA LEU A 210 -13.23 -3.34 -6.62
C LEU A 210 -13.55 -4.77 -6.14
N ALA A 211 -14.30 -5.59 -6.89
CA ALA A 211 -14.45 -7.02 -6.61
C ALA A 211 -13.10 -7.73 -6.62
N GLU A 212 -12.94 -8.81 -5.84
CA GLU A 212 -11.69 -9.57 -5.79
C GLU A 212 -11.32 -10.15 -7.17
N ILE A 213 -10.04 -10.49 -7.37
CA ILE A 213 -9.61 -11.26 -8.54
C ILE A 213 -10.46 -12.53 -8.70
N CYS A 214 -10.98 -12.78 -9.90
CA CYS A 214 -11.65 -14.05 -10.20
C CYS A 214 -10.59 -15.15 -10.30
N HIS A 215 -10.52 -16.05 -9.33
CA HIS A 215 -9.57 -17.18 -9.37
C HIS A 215 -10.08 -18.33 -10.25
N GLY A 216 -11.28 -18.20 -10.83
CA GLY A 216 -11.86 -19.19 -11.74
C GLY A 216 -11.97 -20.58 -11.11
N LEU A 217 -11.42 -21.60 -11.78
CA LEU A 217 -11.47 -22.98 -11.29
C LEU A 217 -10.60 -23.27 -10.05
N TRP A 218 -9.85 -22.29 -9.54
CA TRP A 218 -9.12 -22.40 -8.27
C TRP A 218 -10.01 -22.08 -7.06
N GLU A 219 -11.15 -21.42 -7.26
CA GLU A 219 -12.01 -21.00 -6.15
C GLU A 219 -12.52 -22.20 -5.32
N GLY A 220 -12.35 -22.11 -4.01
CA GLY A 220 -12.68 -23.15 -3.04
C GLY A 220 -11.58 -24.19 -2.82
N LYS A 221 -10.51 -24.19 -3.61
CA LYS A 221 -9.41 -25.15 -3.51
C LYS A 221 -8.30 -24.67 -2.58
N LEU A 222 -7.62 -25.64 -1.97
CA LEU A 222 -6.33 -25.46 -1.30
C LEU A 222 -5.19 -25.44 -2.33
N GLU A 223 -4.04 -24.92 -1.94
CA GLU A 223 -2.83 -24.94 -2.78
C GLU A 223 -2.46 -26.35 -3.27
N THR A 224 -2.57 -27.36 -2.40
CA THR A 224 -2.26 -28.75 -2.75
C THR A 224 -3.21 -29.33 -3.79
N GLU A 225 -4.48 -28.89 -3.78
CA GLU A 225 -5.50 -29.32 -4.74
C GLU A 225 -5.26 -28.64 -6.10
N ILE A 226 -4.90 -27.34 -6.09
CA ILE A 226 -4.54 -26.60 -7.30
C ILE A 226 -3.30 -27.19 -7.96
N GLU A 227 -2.24 -27.47 -7.19
CA GLU A 227 -1.02 -28.06 -7.75
C GLU A 227 -1.26 -29.47 -8.31
N ALA A 228 -2.16 -30.25 -7.72
CA ALA A 228 -2.53 -31.57 -8.23
C ALA A 228 -3.31 -31.51 -9.56
N GLU A 229 -4.19 -30.51 -9.73
CA GLU A 229 -5.01 -30.36 -10.94
C GLU A 229 -4.33 -29.52 -12.04
N TYR A 230 -3.50 -28.55 -11.66
CA TYR A 230 -2.79 -27.62 -12.54
C TYR A 230 -1.29 -27.54 -12.19
N PRO A 231 -0.52 -28.63 -12.37
CA PRO A 231 0.87 -28.70 -11.93
C PRO A 231 1.73 -27.55 -12.49
N GLY A 232 2.48 -26.89 -11.59
CA GLY A 232 3.38 -25.78 -11.89
C GLY A 232 2.72 -24.41 -12.07
N LEU A 233 1.41 -24.34 -12.32
CA LEU A 233 0.73 -23.06 -12.57
C LEU A 233 0.65 -22.22 -11.29
N LEU A 234 0.45 -22.85 -10.13
CA LEU A 234 0.49 -22.18 -8.83
C LEU A 234 1.88 -21.63 -8.51
N GLN A 235 2.93 -22.40 -8.82
CA GLN A 235 4.30 -21.94 -8.66
C GLN A 235 4.62 -20.76 -9.59
N GLN A 236 4.16 -20.81 -10.85
CA GLN A 236 4.26 -19.67 -11.76
C GLN A 236 3.53 -18.42 -11.23
N TRP A 237 2.40 -18.61 -10.54
CA TRP A 237 1.67 -17.50 -9.91
C TRP A 237 2.44 -16.89 -8.74
N LYS A 238 3.18 -17.70 -7.97
CA LYS A 238 4.07 -17.23 -6.90
C LYS A 238 5.29 -16.47 -7.46
N ASP A 239 5.91 -17.00 -8.50
CA ASP A 239 7.19 -16.51 -9.01
C ASP A 239 7.05 -15.38 -10.04
N ALA A 240 6.06 -15.49 -10.93
CA ALA A 240 5.85 -14.59 -12.06
C ALA A 240 4.34 -14.30 -12.27
N PRO A 241 3.64 -13.72 -11.27
CA PRO A 241 2.19 -13.54 -11.28
C PRO A 241 1.66 -12.81 -12.51
N ALA A 242 2.43 -11.87 -13.06
CA ALA A 242 2.09 -11.11 -14.26
C ALA A 242 1.91 -11.96 -15.53
N THR A 243 2.41 -13.21 -15.53
CA THR A 243 2.40 -14.12 -16.69
C THR A 243 1.31 -15.17 -16.63
N VAL A 244 0.56 -15.24 -15.53
CA VAL A 244 -0.41 -16.30 -15.28
C VAL A 244 -1.80 -15.89 -15.72
N GLN A 245 -2.44 -16.80 -16.45
CA GLN A 245 -3.88 -16.80 -16.67
C GLN A 245 -4.48 -17.92 -15.83
N MET A 246 -5.31 -17.57 -14.84
CA MET A 246 -6.03 -18.57 -14.04
C MET A 246 -7.10 -19.24 -14.92
N PRO A 247 -7.27 -20.57 -14.85
CA PRO A 247 -8.27 -21.27 -15.64
C PRO A 247 -9.68 -20.76 -15.35
N GLU A 248 -10.39 -20.28 -16.39
CA GLU A 248 -11.72 -19.63 -16.29
C GLU A 248 -11.77 -18.43 -15.33
N GLY A 249 -10.61 -17.85 -15.01
CA GLY A 249 -10.47 -16.71 -14.10
C GLY A 249 -9.92 -15.47 -14.80
N GLU A 250 -9.56 -14.48 -13.98
CA GLU A 250 -8.81 -13.30 -14.43
C GLU A 250 -7.30 -13.59 -14.43
N ASN A 251 -6.58 -12.87 -15.28
CA ASN A 251 -5.15 -12.65 -15.09
C ASN A 251 -4.92 -11.32 -14.34
N LEU A 252 -3.70 -11.13 -13.84
CA LEU A 252 -3.38 -9.95 -13.05
C LEU A 252 -3.49 -8.62 -13.83
N GLN A 253 -3.26 -8.62 -15.14
CA GLN A 253 -3.39 -7.41 -15.96
C GLN A 253 -4.85 -6.95 -16.05
N GLN A 254 -5.80 -7.88 -16.19
CA GLN A 254 -7.24 -7.55 -16.20
C GLN A 254 -7.67 -6.91 -14.88
N VAL A 255 -7.21 -7.45 -13.75
CA VAL A 255 -7.46 -6.88 -12.42
C VAL A 255 -6.81 -5.50 -12.29
N TRP A 256 -5.57 -5.37 -12.76
CA TRP A 256 -4.84 -4.10 -12.78
C TRP A 256 -5.62 -3.02 -13.51
N ASP A 257 -6.03 -3.30 -14.75
CA ASP A 257 -6.69 -2.32 -15.60
C ASP A 257 -8.02 -1.82 -14.98
N ARG A 258 -8.87 -2.74 -14.49
CA ARG A 258 -10.16 -2.34 -13.88
C ARG A 258 -9.98 -1.60 -12.54
N ALA A 259 -9.07 -2.06 -11.69
CA ALA A 259 -8.87 -1.48 -10.37
C ALA A 259 -8.27 -0.08 -10.47
N ILE A 260 -7.28 0.13 -11.35
CA ILE A 260 -6.65 1.44 -11.52
C ILE A 260 -7.58 2.43 -12.23
N ALA A 261 -8.35 1.98 -13.24
CA ALA A 261 -9.35 2.84 -13.88
C ALA A 261 -10.40 3.34 -12.87
N CYS A 262 -10.96 2.43 -12.05
CA CYS A 262 -11.89 2.79 -10.97
C CYS A 262 -11.23 3.73 -9.96
N TRP A 263 -10.04 3.40 -9.46
CA TRP A 263 -9.33 4.21 -8.47
C TRP A 263 -9.09 5.64 -8.96
N GLN A 264 -8.59 5.81 -10.19
CA GLN A 264 -8.35 7.13 -10.77
C GLN A 264 -9.65 7.91 -10.98
N ASP A 265 -10.72 7.26 -11.44
CA ASP A 265 -12.03 7.91 -11.61
C ASP A 265 -12.58 8.41 -10.27
N ARG A 266 -12.53 7.59 -9.22
CA ARG A 266 -12.97 7.98 -7.87
C ARG A 266 -12.12 9.10 -7.28
N VAL A 267 -10.80 9.03 -7.43
CA VAL A 267 -9.90 10.12 -7.02
C VAL A 267 -10.25 11.41 -7.75
N LYS A 268 -10.47 11.35 -9.07
CA LYS A 268 -10.86 12.51 -9.87
C LYS A 268 -12.20 13.08 -9.42
N PHE A 269 -13.20 12.24 -9.19
CA PHE A 269 -14.54 12.64 -8.76
C PHE A 269 -14.50 13.33 -7.39
N TYR A 270 -13.92 12.67 -6.38
CA TYR A 270 -13.91 13.17 -5.00
C TYR A 270 -12.91 14.29 -4.74
N SER A 271 -12.05 14.61 -5.71
CA SER A 271 -11.17 15.78 -5.62
C SER A 271 -11.83 17.06 -6.12
N GLN A 272 -13.00 17.06 -6.75
CA GLN A 272 -13.55 18.27 -7.41
C GLN A 272 -14.04 19.37 -6.44
N GLY A 273 -14.31 19.05 -5.18
CA GLY A 273 -14.80 20.02 -4.20
C GLY A 273 -13.72 20.93 -3.61
N ASP A 274 -14.16 22.02 -2.98
CA ASP A 274 -13.32 23.00 -2.28
C ASP A 274 -12.91 22.57 -0.86
N GLY A 275 -13.53 21.48 -0.35
CA GLY A 275 -13.30 20.94 0.98
C GLY A 275 -12.32 19.78 1.03
N SER A 276 -11.81 19.50 2.22
CA SER A 276 -11.06 18.27 2.51
C SER A 276 -11.98 17.06 2.60
N THR A 277 -11.73 16.06 1.76
CA THR A 277 -12.43 14.77 1.81
C THR A 277 -11.54 13.74 2.51
N VAL A 278 -12.10 12.99 3.46
CA VAL A 278 -11.45 11.84 4.11
C VAL A 278 -12.35 10.63 3.92
N GLY A 279 -11.92 9.70 3.08
CA GLY A 279 -12.71 8.52 2.71
C GLY A 279 -12.08 7.21 3.16
N ILE A 280 -12.91 6.22 3.45
CA ILE A 280 -12.48 4.81 3.49
C ILE A 280 -12.74 4.15 2.14
N VAL A 281 -11.86 3.24 1.74
CA VAL A 281 -12.03 2.35 0.60
C VAL A 281 -11.81 0.92 1.08
N VAL A 282 -12.86 0.11 1.14
CA VAL A 282 -12.78 -1.26 1.68
C VAL A 282 -12.91 -2.28 0.55
N ALA A 283 -11.85 -3.05 0.32
CA ALA A 283 -11.77 -4.04 -0.75
C ALA A 283 -11.02 -5.31 -0.29
N HIS A 284 -10.22 -5.90 -1.17
CA HIS A 284 -9.64 -7.23 -1.00
C HIS A 284 -8.12 -7.23 -1.14
N ASP A 285 -7.51 -8.39 -0.92
CA ASP A 285 -6.05 -8.52 -0.92
C ASP A 285 -5.44 -8.15 -2.28
N ALA A 286 -5.89 -8.80 -3.36
CA ALA A 286 -5.29 -8.57 -4.67
C ALA A 286 -5.57 -7.14 -5.18
N ILE A 287 -6.78 -6.64 -4.94
CA ILE A 287 -7.19 -5.28 -5.32
C ILE A 287 -6.34 -4.23 -4.61
N ASN A 288 -6.15 -4.36 -3.29
CA ASN A 288 -5.34 -3.41 -2.55
C ASN A 288 -3.87 -3.47 -2.97
N LYS A 289 -3.31 -4.67 -3.19
CA LYS A 289 -1.94 -4.86 -3.67
C LYS A 289 -1.70 -4.20 -5.03
N VAL A 290 -2.62 -4.38 -5.98
CA VAL A 290 -2.58 -3.73 -7.29
C VAL A 290 -2.58 -2.20 -7.17
N ILE A 291 -3.51 -1.65 -6.39
CA ILE A 291 -3.60 -0.19 -6.18
C ILE A 291 -2.30 0.34 -5.54
N LEU A 292 -1.82 -0.31 -4.47
CA LEU A 292 -0.61 0.13 -3.77
C LEU A 292 0.64 0.00 -4.65
N ALA A 293 0.79 -1.09 -5.40
CA ALA A 293 1.87 -1.28 -6.36
C ALA A 293 1.88 -0.16 -7.42
N TYR A 294 0.70 0.16 -7.99
CA TYR A 294 0.56 1.27 -8.93
C TYR A 294 0.99 2.61 -8.32
N LEU A 295 0.57 2.91 -7.09
CA LEU A 295 0.90 4.17 -6.41
C LEU A 295 2.39 4.29 -6.07
N LEU A 296 3.04 3.16 -5.78
CA LEU A 296 4.49 3.05 -5.57
C LEU A 296 5.28 3.21 -6.88
N GLY A 297 4.64 3.08 -8.04
CA GLY A 297 5.33 3.09 -9.35
C GLY A 297 5.86 1.73 -9.76
N LEU A 298 5.30 0.66 -9.21
CA LEU A 298 5.62 -0.72 -9.52
C LEU A 298 4.70 -1.24 -10.63
N THR A 299 5.01 -2.44 -11.11
CA THR A 299 4.27 -3.13 -12.19
C THR A 299 3.60 -4.40 -11.65
N PRO A 300 2.73 -5.07 -12.42
CA PRO A 300 2.15 -6.37 -12.03
C PRO A 300 3.17 -7.43 -11.59
N ALA A 301 4.42 -7.36 -12.06
CA ALA A 301 5.49 -8.27 -11.63
C ALA A 301 5.81 -8.16 -10.13
N HIS A 302 5.50 -7.04 -9.49
CA HIS A 302 5.79 -6.76 -8.08
C HIS A 302 4.61 -7.07 -7.16
N PHE A 303 3.59 -7.79 -7.63
CA PHE A 303 2.34 -8.05 -6.88
C PHE A 303 2.56 -8.57 -5.45
N TRP A 304 3.51 -9.49 -5.26
CA TRP A 304 3.82 -10.09 -3.95
C TRP A 304 4.69 -9.21 -3.04
N GLN A 305 5.19 -8.08 -3.54
CA GLN A 305 6.05 -7.18 -2.79
C GLN A 305 5.29 -6.26 -1.84
N VAL A 306 3.95 -6.24 -1.87
CA VAL A 306 3.14 -5.45 -0.94
C VAL A 306 2.31 -6.40 -0.09
N LYS A 307 2.45 -6.32 1.24
CA LYS A 307 1.59 -7.08 2.17
C LYS A 307 0.30 -6.31 2.47
N GLN A 308 -0.78 -7.04 2.68
CA GLN A 308 -2.05 -6.51 3.18
C GLN A 308 -2.63 -7.50 4.19
N GLY A 309 -2.63 -7.14 5.48
CA GLY A 309 -3.27 -7.94 6.53
C GLY A 309 -4.79 -7.77 6.54
N ASN A 310 -5.53 -8.75 7.04
CA ASN A 310 -6.98 -8.61 7.22
C ASN A 310 -7.28 -7.49 8.23
N GLY A 311 -8.08 -6.50 7.82
CA GLY A 311 -8.33 -5.29 8.61
C GLY A 311 -7.18 -4.28 8.63
N GLY A 312 -6.13 -4.48 7.82
CA GLY A 312 -5.02 -3.54 7.69
C GLY A 312 -5.43 -2.25 7.01
N VAL A 313 -4.88 -1.12 7.48
CA VAL A 313 -5.22 0.23 7.00
C VAL A 313 -4.02 0.88 6.33
N SER A 314 -4.14 1.24 5.06
CA SER A 314 -3.16 2.03 4.31
C SER A 314 -3.69 3.46 4.10
N VAL A 315 -2.81 4.46 4.11
CA VAL A 315 -3.20 5.89 4.05
C VAL A 315 -2.55 6.55 2.86
N ILE A 316 -3.36 7.16 2.00
CA ILE A 316 -2.93 7.83 0.77
C ILE A 316 -3.51 9.25 0.76
N ASP A 317 -2.64 10.24 0.60
CA ASP A 317 -3.03 11.63 0.41
C ASP A 317 -2.88 12.06 -1.04
N TYR A 318 -3.90 12.73 -1.55
CA TYR A 318 -3.95 13.40 -2.84
C TYR A 318 -3.99 14.91 -2.59
N PRO A 319 -2.86 15.61 -2.70
CA PRO A 319 -2.79 17.05 -2.41
C PRO A 319 -3.68 17.88 -3.33
N GLN A 320 -3.75 17.51 -4.61
CA GLN A 320 -4.50 18.22 -5.64
C GLN A 320 -5.17 17.25 -6.61
N GLY A 321 -5.79 16.19 -6.09
CA GLY A 321 -6.34 15.12 -6.94
C GLY A 321 -5.28 14.51 -7.85
N LEU A 322 -5.62 14.28 -9.12
CA LEU A 322 -4.69 13.71 -10.11
C LEU A 322 -3.67 14.72 -10.68
N ASP A 323 -3.83 16.02 -10.39
CA ASP A 323 -2.93 17.06 -10.90
C ASP A 323 -1.55 17.05 -10.22
N LYS A 324 -1.45 16.40 -9.03
CA LYS A 324 -0.19 16.18 -8.32
C LYS A 324 -0.03 14.72 -7.94
N PRO A 325 1.22 14.21 -7.88
CA PRO A 325 1.46 12.85 -7.42
C PRO A 325 0.89 12.59 -6.01
N PRO A 326 0.32 11.39 -5.77
CA PRO A 326 -0.10 11.00 -4.43
C PRO A 326 1.08 10.86 -3.49
N VAL A 327 0.81 11.03 -2.20
CA VAL A 327 1.74 10.73 -1.11
C VAL A 327 1.20 9.55 -0.32
N ILE A 328 1.96 8.45 -0.33
CA ILE A 328 1.71 7.29 0.51
C ILE A 328 2.17 7.67 1.92
N GLN A 329 1.18 7.86 2.79
CA GLN A 329 1.39 8.23 4.17
C GLN A 329 1.70 7.02 5.04
N ALA A 330 1.04 5.88 4.82
CA ALA A 330 1.30 4.63 5.52
C ALA A 330 0.81 3.45 4.69
N ILE A 331 1.39 2.27 4.91
CA ILE A 331 0.93 1.00 4.31
C ILE A 331 0.76 -0.02 5.42
N ASN A 332 -0.36 -0.73 5.38
CA ASN A 332 -0.65 -1.89 6.24
C ASN A 332 -0.44 -1.61 7.74
N LEU A 333 -1.08 -0.56 8.26
CA LEU A 333 -1.10 -0.30 9.69
C LEU A 333 -1.93 -1.38 10.39
N MET A 334 -1.31 -2.03 11.39
CA MET A 334 -1.88 -3.16 12.14
C MET A 334 -1.97 -2.89 13.65
N GLY A 335 -1.56 -1.69 14.10
CA GLY A 335 -1.44 -1.37 15.53
C GLY A 335 -2.74 -1.51 16.31
N HIS A 336 -3.90 -1.29 15.67
CA HIS A 336 -5.23 -1.50 16.28
C HIS A 336 -5.56 -2.97 16.55
N LEU A 337 -4.82 -3.88 15.93
CA LEU A 337 -4.90 -5.33 16.14
C LEU A 337 -3.79 -5.84 17.10
N GLY A 338 -3.01 -4.92 17.68
CA GLY A 338 -2.13 -5.18 18.82
C GLY A 338 -0.72 -5.63 18.47
N THR A 339 -0.30 -5.58 17.21
CA THR A 339 1.05 -5.99 16.80
C THR A 339 1.70 -4.99 15.85
N VAL A 340 3.03 -4.86 15.95
CA VAL A 340 3.85 -4.10 15.00
C VAL A 340 4.13 -4.92 13.74
N LEU A 341 4.32 -6.23 13.91
CA LEU A 341 4.45 -7.18 12.80
C LEU A 341 3.07 -7.77 12.48
N ASP A 342 2.74 -7.86 11.20
CA ASP A 342 1.44 -8.34 10.75
C ASP A 342 1.35 -9.87 10.90
N LYS A 343 0.40 -10.32 11.74
CA LYS A 343 0.07 -11.73 11.99
C LYS A 343 -1.31 -12.13 11.48
N THR A 344 -1.94 -11.25 10.70
CA THR A 344 -3.35 -11.36 10.33
C THR A 344 -3.56 -11.69 8.86
N ALA A 345 -2.49 -11.59 8.05
CA ALA A 345 -2.52 -12.05 6.67
C ALA A 345 -2.85 -13.55 6.66
N ALA A 346 -4.12 -13.86 6.42
CA ALA A 346 -4.65 -15.19 6.26
C ALA A 346 -5.24 -15.32 4.85
N GLY A 347 -5.11 -16.50 4.26
CA GLY A 347 -5.49 -16.76 2.88
C GLY A 347 -4.59 -17.80 2.22
N ALA A 348 -4.97 -18.17 1.01
CA ALA A 348 -4.08 -18.89 0.13
C ALA A 348 -3.03 -17.88 -0.38
N LEU A 349 -1.74 -18.14 -0.10
CA LEU A 349 -0.56 -17.32 -0.40
C LEU A 349 -0.18 -16.22 0.62
#